data_AF-A0A2P1G3R6-F1
#
_entry.id   AF-A0A2P1G3R6-F1
#
_cell.length_a   1.000
_cell.length_b   1.000
_cell.length_c   1.000
_cell.angle_alpha   90.00
_cell.angle_beta   90.00
_cell.angle_gamma   90.00
#
_symmetry.space_group_name_H-M   'P 1'
#
loop_
_entity.id
_entity.type
_entity.pdbx_description
1 polymer ?
#
loop_
_entity_poly.entity_id
_entity_poly.type
_entity_poly.pdbx_seq_one_letter_code
_entity_poly.pdbx_strand_id
1 'polypeptide(L)'
;MSKSKKIIYAILIIVIIFAAYKLINNKNTNNEEVLYPAINDELISELEDGKKPYLFDSEGVLYEYLAKIYPDSKFEVKDKKDSGNTIIYTINLVDTQKEVELTLKEKEVELNKEKANIWVVTDSKEITKK
;
A
#
# COMPACT_ATOMS: atom_id res chain seq x y z
N MET A 1 -43.69 -27.78 2.59
CA MET A 1 -43.08 -26.44 2.76
C MET A 1 -43.59 -25.53 1.66
N SER A 2 -44.32 -24.46 2.00
CA SER A 2 -45.00 -23.58 1.03
C SER A 2 -44.00 -22.90 0.09
N LYS A 3 -44.37 -22.72 -1.19
CA LYS A 3 -43.53 -22.07 -2.23
C LYS A 3 -42.99 -20.71 -1.76
N SER A 4 -43.80 -19.95 -1.01
CA SER A 4 -43.41 -18.65 -0.44
C SER A 4 -42.29 -18.77 0.59
N LYS A 5 -42.27 -19.84 1.40
CA LYS A 5 -41.20 -20.10 2.38
C LYS A 5 -39.87 -20.44 1.71
N LYS A 6 -39.91 -21.07 0.52
CA LYS A 6 -38.70 -21.37 -0.27
C LYS A 6 -38.09 -20.11 -0.90
N ILE A 7 -38.92 -19.19 -1.37
CA ILE A 7 -38.47 -17.92 -1.97
C ILE A 7 -37.81 -17.04 -0.91
N ILE A 8 -38.43 -16.91 0.27
CA ILE A 8 -37.87 -16.13 1.38
C ILE A 8 -36.52 -16.70 1.82
N TYR A 9 -36.40 -18.03 1.91
CA TYR A 9 -35.15 -18.69 2.29
C TYR A 9 -34.04 -18.47 1.24
N ALA A 10 -34.39 -18.49 -0.06
CA ALA A 10 -33.44 -18.23 -1.13
C ALA A 10 -32.89 -16.79 -1.11
N ILE A 11 -33.74 -15.80 -0.84
CA ILE A 11 -33.32 -14.40 -0.70
C ILE A 11 -32.41 -14.22 0.51
N LEU A 12 -32.75 -14.85 1.65
CA LEU A 12 -31.94 -14.79 2.87
C LEU A 12 -30.53 -15.36 2.63
N ILE A 13 -30.42 -16.48 1.92
CA ILE A 13 -29.13 -17.08 1.56
C ILE A 13 -28.30 -16.13 0.67
N ILE A 14 -28.92 -15.48 -0.32
CA ILE A 14 -28.21 -14.54 -1.21
C ILE A 14 -27.66 -13.35 -0.43
N VAL A 15 -28.42 -12.81 0.53
CA VAL A 15 -27.97 -11.70 1.39
C VAL A 15 -26.80 -12.14 2.27
N ILE A 16 -26.84 -13.35 2.82
CA ILE A 16 -25.75 -13.92 3.63
C ILE A 16 -24.50 -14.13 2.77
N ILE A 17 -24.62 -14.66 1.55
CA ILE A 17 -23.50 -14.83 0.62
C ILE A 17 -22.90 -13.47 0.25
N PHE A 18 -23.72 -12.45 -0.02
CA PHE A 18 -23.25 -11.11 -0.35
C PHE A 18 -22.53 -10.44 0.82
N ALA A 19 -23.07 -10.58 2.04
CA ALA A 19 -22.42 -10.10 3.26
C ALA A 19 -21.10 -10.84 3.55
N ALA A 20 -21.06 -12.16 3.34
CA ALA A 20 -19.84 -12.96 3.47
C ALA A 20 -18.81 -12.58 2.41
N TYR A 21 -19.22 -12.34 1.16
CA TYR A 21 -18.33 -11.88 0.09
C TYR A 21 -17.72 -10.51 0.39
N LYS A 22 -18.54 -9.56 0.89
CA LYS A 22 -18.06 -8.26 1.37
C LYS A 22 -17.09 -8.38 2.55
N LEU A 23 -17.35 -9.31 3.48
CA LEU A 23 -16.48 -9.57 4.63
C LEU A 23 -15.17 -10.27 4.23
N ILE A 24 -15.19 -11.17 3.25
CA ILE A 24 -14.00 -11.87 2.73
C ILE A 24 -13.09 -10.89 1.97
N ASN A 25 -13.67 -10.00 1.15
CA ASN A 25 -12.89 -9.00 0.43
C ASN A 25 -12.33 -7.88 1.32
N ASN A 26 -12.94 -7.64 2.49
CA ASN A 26 -12.45 -6.68 3.49
C ASN A 26 -11.49 -7.31 4.53
N LYS A 27 -11.17 -8.60 4.40
CA LYS A 27 -10.24 -9.32 5.28
C LYS A 27 -8.87 -9.56 4.63
N ASN A 28 -8.42 -8.64 3.78
CA ASN A 28 -7.00 -8.56 3.44
C ASN A 28 -6.26 -7.62 4.42
N THR A 29 -6.52 -7.78 5.71
CA THR A 29 -5.64 -7.23 6.75
C THR A 29 -4.43 -8.16 6.88
N ASN A 30 -3.57 -8.13 5.86
CA ASN A 30 -2.14 -8.26 6.15
C ASN A 30 -1.85 -7.09 7.08
N ASN A 31 -1.68 -7.39 8.36
CA ASN A 31 -1.23 -6.50 9.43
C ASN A 31 0.24 -6.05 9.18
N GLU A 32 0.58 -5.78 7.92
CA GLU A 32 1.82 -5.16 7.53
C GLU A 32 1.72 -3.69 7.88
N GLU A 33 2.60 -3.28 8.79
CA GLU A 33 2.77 -1.89 9.18
C GLU A 33 3.15 -1.08 7.94
N VAL A 34 2.39 -0.02 7.67
CA VAL A 34 2.73 0.94 6.63
C VAL A 34 3.57 2.03 7.26
N LEU A 35 4.82 2.14 6.83
CA LEU A 35 5.75 3.15 7.32
C LEU A 35 5.48 4.51 6.66
N TYR A 36 5.12 4.51 5.37
CA TYR A 36 4.83 5.74 4.62
C TYR A 36 4.10 5.48 3.29
N PRO A 37 3.14 6.34 2.88
CA PRO A 37 2.44 7.31 3.71
C PRO A 37 1.48 6.61 4.68
N ALA A 38 1.11 7.28 5.77
CA ALA A 38 0.03 6.79 6.62
C ALA A 38 -1.30 6.90 5.86
N ILE A 39 -2.01 5.79 5.67
CA ILE A 39 -3.30 5.78 4.97
C ILE A 39 -4.40 6.20 5.97
N ASN A 40 -4.90 7.42 5.83
CA ASN A 40 -5.95 8.00 6.66
C ASN A 40 -6.91 8.87 5.80
N ASP A 41 -8.01 9.33 6.39
CA ASP A 41 -9.04 10.13 5.67
C ASP A 41 -8.48 11.41 5.05
N GLU A 42 -7.48 12.03 5.68
CA GLU A 42 -6.80 13.22 5.15
C GLU A 42 -6.05 12.89 3.86
N LEU A 43 -5.25 11.83 3.84
CA LEU A 43 -4.54 11.38 2.66
C LEU A 43 -5.52 11.05 1.52
N ILE A 44 -6.61 10.35 1.83
CA ILE A 44 -7.65 10.04 0.83
C ILE A 44 -8.23 11.31 0.24
N SER A 45 -8.60 12.30 1.07
CA SER A 45 -9.11 13.59 0.60
C SER A 45 -8.09 14.34 -0.26
N GLU A 46 -6.79 14.31 0.10
CA GLU A 46 -5.74 14.94 -0.69
C GLU A 46 -5.57 14.28 -2.07
N LEU A 47 -5.65 12.94 -2.12
CA LEU A 47 -5.57 12.19 -3.38
C LEU A 47 -6.80 12.45 -4.27
N GLU A 48 -8.00 12.55 -3.69
CA GLU A 48 -9.21 12.91 -4.42
C GLU A 48 -9.15 14.34 -5.00
N ASP A 49 -8.45 15.25 -4.31
CA ASP A 49 -8.13 16.61 -4.78
C ASP A 49 -7.02 16.63 -5.85
N GLY A 50 -6.45 15.48 -6.23
CA GLY A 50 -5.34 15.36 -7.17
C GLY A 50 -3.98 15.78 -6.60
N LYS A 51 -3.86 15.87 -5.27
CA LYS A 51 -2.59 16.14 -4.58
C LYS A 51 -1.80 14.84 -4.43
N LYS A 52 -0.49 14.97 -4.16
CA LYS A 52 0.43 13.84 -3.94
C LYS A 52 0.40 12.77 -5.06
N PRO A 53 0.45 13.14 -6.35
CA PRO A 53 0.42 12.18 -7.45
C PRO A 53 1.62 11.22 -7.43
N TYR A 54 2.71 11.60 -6.75
CA TYR A 54 3.88 10.75 -6.55
C TYR A 54 3.56 9.43 -5.83
N LEU A 55 2.43 9.31 -5.13
CA LEU A 55 2.02 8.06 -4.49
C LEU A 55 1.58 6.98 -5.48
N PHE A 56 1.29 7.34 -6.73
CA PHE A 56 1.00 6.37 -7.80
C PHE A 56 2.26 5.89 -8.52
N ASP A 57 3.44 6.41 -8.14
CA ASP A 57 4.72 6.04 -8.72
C ASP A 57 5.70 5.57 -7.63
N SER A 58 6.24 4.36 -7.79
CA SER A 58 7.13 3.76 -6.79
C SER A 58 8.40 4.60 -6.53
N GLU A 59 8.95 5.25 -7.56
CA GLU A 59 10.14 6.09 -7.41
C GLU A 59 9.81 7.40 -6.68
N GLY A 60 8.65 8.01 -7.00
CA GLY A 60 8.12 9.14 -6.24
C GLY A 60 7.99 8.85 -4.73
N VAL A 61 7.41 7.70 -4.36
CA VAL A 61 7.30 7.29 -2.95
C VAL A 61 8.66 7.07 -2.31
N LEU A 62 9.57 6.41 -3.03
CA LEU A 62 10.94 6.18 -2.58
C LEU A 62 11.64 7.50 -2.25
N TYR A 63 11.61 8.47 -3.17
CA TYR A 63 12.31 9.74 -2.99
C TYR A 63 11.71 10.57 -1.86
N GLU A 64 10.39 10.65 -1.76
CA GLU A 64 9.71 11.36 -0.68
C GLU A 64 9.99 10.73 0.69
N TYR A 65 10.02 9.40 0.76
CA TYR A 65 10.37 8.69 2.00
C TYR A 65 11.84 8.95 2.40
N LEU A 66 12.77 8.83 1.45
CA LEU A 66 14.19 9.09 1.71
C LEU A 66 14.43 10.54 2.12
N ALA A 67 13.80 11.52 1.47
CA ALA A 67 13.90 12.92 1.84
C ALA A 67 13.33 13.20 3.25
N LYS A 68 12.31 12.45 3.68
CA LYS A 68 11.74 12.55 5.03
C LYS A 68 12.66 11.97 6.11
N ILE A 69 13.22 10.78 5.87
CA ILE A 69 14.00 10.04 6.86
C ILE A 69 15.47 10.47 6.88
N TYR A 70 16.02 10.85 5.73
CA TYR A 70 17.42 11.24 5.54
C TYR A 70 17.51 12.58 4.78
N PRO A 71 16.99 13.69 5.34
CA PRO A 71 16.84 14.97 4.63
C PRO A 71 18.15 15.58 4.13
N ASP A 72 19.26 15.31 4.81
CA ASP A 72 20.58 15.85 4.47
C ASP A 72 21.45 14.87 3.67
N SER A 73 20.94 13.67 3.37
CA SER A 73 21.71 12.63 2.69
C SER A 73 21.46 12.62 1.20
N LYS A 74 22.55 12.62 0.42
CA LYS A 74 22.54 12.18 -0.97
C LYS A 74 22.44 10.67 -1.02
N PHE A 75 21.66 10.17 -1.97
CA PHE A 75 21.47 8.74 -2.13
C PHE A 75 21.57 8.32 -3.59
N GLU A 76 21.89 7.05 -3.80
CA GLU A 76 21.96 6.40 -5.10
C GLU A 76 21.24 5.06 -5.02
N VAL A 77 20.39 4.75 -6.00
CA VAL A 77 19.78 3.42 -6.11
C VAL A 77 20.81 2.47 -6.71
N LYS A 78 21.20 1.44 -5.94
CA LYS A 78 22.17 0.41 -6.36
C LYS A 78 21.49 -0.76 -7.06
N ASP A 79 20.33 -1.18 -6.56
CA ASP A 79 19.59 -2.33 -7.08
C ASP A 79 18.09 -2.11 -6.93
N LYS A 80 17.33 -2.69 -7.85
CA LYS A 80 15.86 -2.68 -7.87
C LYS A 80 15.36 -4.08 -8.24
N LYS A 81 14.64 -4.70 -7.31
CA LYS A 81 13.96 -5.98 -7.54
C LYS A 81 12.47 -5.74 -7.62
N ASP A 82 11.91 -5.95 -8.79
CA ASP A 82 10.48 -5.79 -9.06
C ASP A 82 9.80 -7.17 -9.08
N SER A 83 8.71 -7.30 -8.33
CA SER A 83 7.86 -8.49 -8.27
C SER A 83 6.38 -8.15 -8.44
N GLY A 84 6.08 -7.16 -9.28
CA GLY A 84 4.72 -6.77 -9.65
C GLY A 84 4.10 -5.82 -8.63
N ASN A 85 3.60 -6.36 -7.51
CA ASN A 85 2.97 -5.56 -6.46
C ASN A 85 3.92 -5.19 -5.31
N THR A 86 5.18 -5.60 -5.42
CA THR A 86 6.23 -5.38 -4.42
C THR A 86 7.51 -5.01 -5.15
N ILE A 87 8.16 -3.95 -4.69
CA ILE A 87 9.47 -3.52 -5.20
C ILE A 87 10.41 -3.39 -4.01
N ILE A 88 11.60 -3.96 -4.14
CA ILE A 88 12.67 -3.83 -3.14
C ILE A 88 13.79 -2.98 -3.76
N TYR A 89 14.07 -1.84 -3.14
CA TYR A 89 15.17 -0.96 -3.51
C TYR A 89 16.34 -1.15 -2.57
N THR A 90 17.54 -1.31 -3.11
CA THR A 90 18.78 -1.17 -2.35
C THR A 90 19.37 0.20 -2.63
N ILE A 91 19.50 1.02 -1.59
CA ILE A 91 19.92 2.41 -1.66
C ILE A 91 21.25 2.58 -0.94
N ASN A 92 22.17 3.30 -1.56
CA ASN A 92 23.40 3.77 -0.94
C ASN A 92 23.22 5.20 -0.47
N LEU A 93 23.32 5.45 0.82
CA LEU A 93 23.44 6.80 1.39
C LEU A 93 24.89 7.24 1.24
N VAL A 94 25.16 8.10 0.26
CA VAL A 94 26.51 8.45 -0.20
C VAL A 94 27.32 9.09 0.92
N ASP A 95 26.70 9.97 1.69
CA ASP A 95 27.41 10.75 2.72
C ASP A 95 27.78 9.92 3.95
N THR A 96 26.97 8.90 4.28
CA THR A 96 27.19 8.05 5.46
C THR A 96 27.82 6.71 5.14
N GLN A 97 28.06 6.40 3.85
CA GLN A 97 28.50 5.08 3.35
C GLN A 97 27.64 3.92 3.90
N LYS A 98 26.36 4.20 4.15
CA LYS A 98 25.40 3.21 4.63
C LYS A 98 24.61 2.68 3.44
N GLU A 99 24.24 1.42 3.49
CA GLU A 99 23.27 0.85 2.56
C GLU A 99 21.95 0.63 3.31
N VAL A 100 20.84 0.95 2.65
CA VAL A 100 19.48 0.77 3.18
C VAL A 100 18.70 -0.02 2.15
N GLU A 101 17.97 -1.03 2.59
CA GLU A 101 16.98 -1.71 1.76
C GLU A 101 15.57 -1.22 2.14
N LEU A 102 14.80 -0.79 1.15
CA LEU A 102 13.42 -0.37 1.32
C LEU A 102 12.49 -1.30 0.54
N THR A 103 11.43 -1.76 1.21
CA THR A 103 10.37 -2.53 0.57
C THR A 103 9.15 -1.66 0.36
N LEU A 104 8.76 -1.50 -0.90
CA LEU A 104 7.53 -0.81 -1.31
C LEU A 104 6.51 -1.84 -1.80
N LYS A 105 5.24 -1.60 -1.50
CA LYS A 105 4.12 -2.43 -1.95
C LYS A 105 2.97 -1.58 -2.47
N GLU A 106 2.26 -2.10 -3.45
CA GLU A 106 0.97 -1.54 -3.85
C GLU A 106 -0.08 -1.85 -2.77
N LYS A 107 -0.86 -0.85 -2.41
CA LYS A 107 -2.05 -0.95 -1.57
C LYS A 107 -3.24 -0.35 -2.31
N GLU A 108 -4.33 -1.12 -2.32
CA GLU A 108 -5.60 -0.64 -2.84
C GLU A 108 -6.23 0.34 -1.84
N VAL A 109 -6.66 1.49 -2.35
CA VAL A 109 -7.41 2.53 -1.65
C VAL A 109 -8.68 2.86 -2.45
N GLU A 110 -9.71 3.35 -1.76
CA GLU A 110 -10.93 3.83 -2.40
C GLU A 110 -10.85 5.36 -2.53
N LEU A 111 -10.86 5.86 -3.77
CA LEU A 111 -10.85 7.29 -4.12
C LEU A 111 -12.10 7.58 -4.94
N ASN A 112 -12.94 8.52 -4.53
CA ASN A 112 -14.17 8.89 -5.25
C ASN A 112 -15.08 7.68 -5.59
N LYS A 113 -15.11 6.65 -4.72
CA LYS A 113 -15.82 5.37 -4.91
C LYS A 113 -15.23 4.47 -6.01
N GLU A 114 -14.03 4.75 -6.47
CA GLU A 114 -13.25 3.93 -7.39
C GLU A 114 -12.03 3.33 -6.66
N LYS A 115 -11.62 2.13 -7.07
CA LYS A 115 -10.44 1.47 -6.52
C LYS A 115 -9.20 1.97 -7.25
N ALA A 116 -8.20 2.42 -6.50
CA ALA A 116 -6.91 2.81 -7.02
C ALA A 116 -5.79 2.15 -6.22
N ASN A 117 -4.64 1.90 -6.86
CA ASN A 117 -3.46 1.38 -6.18
C ASN A 117 -2.46 2.51 -5.96
N ILE A 118 -1.99 2.65 -4.73
CA ILE A 118 -0.89 3.53 -4.37
C ILE A 118 0.29 2.71 -3.85
N TRP A 119 1.50 3.23 -4.03
CA TRP A 119 2.70 2.66 -3.46
C TRP A 119 2.88 3.12 -2.01
N VAL A 120 3.28 2.20 -1.15
CA VAL A 120 3.60 2.48 0.25
C VAL A 120 4.89 1.76 0.65
N VAL A 121 5.67 2.35 1.54
CA VAL A 121 6.82 1.72 2.21
C VAL A 121 6.30 0.87 3.36
N THR A 122 6.65 -0.42 3.37
CA THR A 122 6.25 -1.37 4.42
C THR A 122 7.43 -1.89 5.25
N ASP A 123 8.65 -1.72 4.75
CA ASP A 123 9.86 -2.11 5.49
C ASP A 123 11.05 -1.23 5.11
N SER A 124 11.96 -1.03 6.07
CA SER A 124 13.18 -0.24 5.93
C SER A 124 14.27 -0.79 6.84
N LYS A 125 15.35 -1.32 6.24
CA LYS A 125 16.44 -1.95 6.99
C LYS A 125 17.81 -1.42 6.58
N GLU A 126 18.64 -1.04 7.55
CA GLU A 126 20.06 -0.75 7.30
C GLU A 126 20.83 -2.05 7.05
N ILE A 127 21.62 -2.09 5.98
CA ILE A 127 22.49 -3.22 5.63
C ILE A 127 23.88 -2.96 6.23
N THR A 128 24.17 -3.57 7.38
CA THR A 128 25.55 -3.63 7.91
C THR A 128 26.34 -4.70 7.16
N LYS A 129 27.36 -4.28 6.40
CA LYS A 129 28.40 -5.21 5.91
C LYS A 129 29.27 -5.61 7.11
N LYS A 130 29.27 -6.90 7.43
CA LYS A 130 30.22 -7.51 8.38
C LYS A 130 31.58 -7.70 7.72
#